data_AF-A0A2M8QWX0-F1
#
_entry.id   AF-A0A2M8QWX0-F1
#
_cell.length_a   1.000
_cell.length_b   1.000
_cell.length_c   1.000
_cell.angle_alpha   90.00
_cell.angle_beta   90.00
_cell.angle_gamma   90.00
#
_symmetry.space_group_name_H-M   'P 1'
#
loop_
_entity.id
_entity.type
_entity.pdbx_description
1 polymer ?
#
loop_
_entity_poly.entity_id
_entity_poly.type
_entity_poly.pdbx_seq_one_letter_code
_entity_poly.pdbx_strand_id
1 'polypeptide(L)'
;MAPDLVRIEWVDSGQPIPGWQWLSDLGKRRPHKCVSVGFLVQDDEQTKVLAPNLGASNGDDEWDQASGLFTIPTAAVTKIERLTSAASASMTTFGQAAE
;
A
#
# COMPACT_ATOMS: atom_id res chain seq x y z
N MET A 1 10.62 -5.15 -14.09
CA MET A 1 10.34 -5.87 -12.82
C MET A 1 9.13 -5.21 -12.16
N ALA A 2 8.07 -5.97 -11.92
CA ALA A 2 6.87 -5.44 -11.28
C ALA A 2 7.17 -4.94 -9.84
N PRO A 3 6.60 -3.80 -9.42
CA PRO A 3 6.68 -3.33 -8.03
C PRO A 3 6.03 -4.32 -7.05
N ASP A 4 6.53 -4.36 -5.82
CA ASP A 4 5.97 -5.20 -4.75
C ASP A 4 4.53 -4.77 -4.42
N LEU A 5 3.62 -5.75 -4.32
CA LEU A 5 2.30 -5.53 -3.75
C LEU A 5 2.41 -5.46 -2.22
N VAL A 6 1.97 -4.36 -1.62
CA VAL A 6 2.10 -4.14 -0.17
C VAL A 6 0.80 -3.70 0.47
N ARG A 7 0.66 -4.03 1.76
CA ARG A 7 -0.28 -3.42 2.69
C ARG A 7 0.48 -2.49 3.63
N ILE A 8 0.07 -1.21 3.67
CA ILE A 8 0.66 -0.20 4.55
C ILE A 8 -0.39 0.25 5.58
N GLU A 9 -0.04 0.15 6.85
CA GLU A 9 -0.77 0.80 7.94
C GLU A 9 -0.11 2.13 8.25
N TRP A 10 -0.89 3.21 8.33
CA TRP A 10 -0.37 4.56 8.55
C TRP A 10 -1.37 5.44 9.29
N VAL A 11 -0.94 6.63 9.72
CA VAL A 11 -1.80 7.62 10.37
C VAL A 11 -2.00 8.86 9.50
N ASP A 12 -3.25 9.29 9.37
CA ASP A 12 -3.60 10.52 8.65
C ASP A 12 -4.06 11.61 9.62
N SER A 13 -3.81 12.87 9.26
CA SER A 13 -4.30 14.03 10.02
C SER A 13 -5.83 14.12 10.03
N GLY A 14 -6.49 13.49 9.06
CA GLY A 14 -7.91 13.62 8.82
C GLY A 14 -8.29 14.93 8.15
N GLN A 15 -9.56 15.02 7.76
CA GLN A 15 -10.05 16.20 7.07
C GLN A 15 -10.10 17.42 8.02
N PRO A 16 -9.69 18.61 7.54
CA PRO A 16 -9.98 19.85 8.23
C PRO A 16 -11.49 19.97 8.51
N ILE A 17 -11.86 20.40 9.72
CA ILE A 17 -13.27 20.69 10.03
C ILE A 17 -13.61 22.02 9.35
N PRO A 18 -14.72 22.10 8.60
CA PRO A 18 -15.11 23.35 7.97
C PRO A 18 -15.57 24.38 9.01
N GLY A 19 -15.25 25.65 8.77
CA GLY A 19 -15.69 26.78 9.61
C GLY A 19 -14.79 27.07 10.81
N TRP A 20 -15.05 28.21 11.47
CA TRP A 20 -14.39 28.59 12.71
C TRP A 20 -15.10 27.94 13.90
N GLN A 21 -14.32 27.48 14.89
CA GLN A 21 -14.84 26.90 16.12
C GLN A 21 -14.30 27.66 17.33
N TRP A 22 -15.13 27.80 18.37
CA TRP A 22 -14.63 28.32 19.65
C TRP A 22 -13.67 27.31 20.28
N LEU A 23 -12.60 27.80 20.90
CA LEU A 23 -11.59 26.94 21.53
C LEU A 23 -12.17 26.08 22.67
N SER A 24 -13.19 26.59 23.37
CA SER A 24 -13.92 25.87 24.40
C SER A 24 -14.64 24.63 23.88
N ASP A 25 -14.96 24.62 22.59
CA ASP A 25 -15.75 23.57 21.94
C ASP A 25 -14.85 22.54 21.26
N LEU A 26 -13.52 22.76 21.25
CA LEU A 26 -12.56 21.81 20.70
C LEU A 26 -12.46 20.58 21.61
N GLY A 27 -13.13 19.51 21.21
CA GLY A 27 -12.92 18.18 21.76
C GLY A 27 -11.51 17.64 21.46
N LYS A 28 -11.10 16.57 22.16
CA LYS A 28 -9.86 15.85 21.86
C LYS A 28 -9.92 15.24 20.46
N ARG A 29 -8.89 15.49 19.65
CA ARG A 29 -8.76 14.89 18.30
C ARG A 29 -7.65 13.84 18.30
N ARG A 30 -7.75 12.87 17.40
CA ARG A 30 -6.77 11.81 17.19
C ARG A 30 -6.56 11.63 15.68
N PRO A 31 -5.34 11.28 15.23
CA PRO A 31 -5.12 10.87 13.85
C PRO A 31 -6.02 9.69 13.46
N HIS A 32 -6.41 9.62 12.19
CA HIS A 32 -7.12 8.46 11.66
C HIS A 32 -6.14 7.35 11.36
N LYS A 33 -6.48 6.13 11.76
CA LYS A 33 -5.72 4.94 11.33
C LYS A 33 -6.18 4.56 9.94
N CYS A 34 -5.24 4.47 9.04
CA CYS A 34 -5.46 4.15 7.65
C CYS A 34 -4.79 2.82 7.31
N VAL A 35 -5.42 2.07 6.43
CA VAL A 35 -4.84 0.89 5.79
C VAL A 35 -4.99 1.10 4.30
N SER A 36 -3.90 0.95 3.57
CA SER A 36 -3.91 1.07 2.13
C SER A 36 -3.14 -0.09 1.51
N VAL A 37 -3.63 -0.58 0.38
CA VAL A 37 -3.03 -1.69 -0.36
C VAL A 37 -2.78 -1.24 -1.79
N GLY A 38 -1.61 -1.55 -2.32
CA GLY A 38 -1.24 -1.20 -3.67
C GLY A 38 0.18 -1.62 -4.00
N PHE A 39 0.56 -1.39 -5.26
CA PHE A 39 1.89 -1.61 -5.76
C PHE A 39 2.81 -0.46 -5.35
N LEU A 40 3.93 -0.78 -4.69
CA LEU A 40 4.89 0.19 -4.18
C LEU A 40 5.80 0.70 -5.31
N VAL A 41 5.44 1.84 -5.90
CA VAL A 41 6.13 2.41 -7.07
C VAL A 41 7.22 3.42 -6.68
N GLN A 42 7.21 3.90 -5.44
CA GLN A 42 8.28 4.71 -4.85
C GLN A 42 8.41 4.37 -3.37
N ASP A 43 9.65 4.12 -2.94
CA ASP A 43 10.01 3.79 -1.57
C ASP A 43 11.29 4.54 -1.19
N ASP A 44 11.15 5.67 -0.50
CA ASP A 44 12.27 6.43 0.02
C ASP A 44 12.05 6.91 1.46
N GLU A 45 13.03 7.64 2.01
CA GLU A 45 13.03 8.13 3.39
C GLU A 45 11.88 9.09 3.70
N GLN A 46 11.34 9.77 2.70
CA GLN A 46 10.29 10.78 2.86
C GLN A 46 8.92 10.25 2.46
N THR A 47 8.87 9.36 1.47
CA THR A 47 7.64 9.03 0.76
C THR A 47 7.51 7.54 0.44
N LYS A 48 6.28 7.03 0.61
CA LYS A 48 5.78 5.83 -0.08
C LYS A 48 4.72 6.26 -1.09
N VAL A 49 4.86 5.87 -2.37
CA VAL A 49 3.79 6.04 -3.37
C VAL A 49 3.25 4.68 -3.74
N LEU A 50 1.92 4.53 -3.64
CA LEU A 50 1.22 3.32 -4.02
C LEU A 50 0.36 3.57 -5.26
N ALA A 51 0.41 2.64 -6.21
CA ALA A 51 -0.56 2.52 -7.30
C ALA A 51 -1.52 1.35 -7.01
N PRO A 52 -2.84 1.58 -6.86
CA PRO A 52 -3.79 0.47 -6.72
C PRO A 52 -3.98 -0.33 -8.02
N ASN A 53 -3.64 0.25 -9.18
CA ASN A 53 -3.84 -0.38 -10.48
C ASN A 53 -2.58 -0.23 -11.35
N LEU A 54 -2.15 -1.34 -11.96
CA LEU A 54 -1.18 -1.37 -13.05
C LEU A 54 -1.89 -1.80 -14.35
N GLY A 55 -1.42 -1.31 -15.49
CA GLY A 55 -2.03 -1.58 -16.78
C GLY A 55 -1.03 -1.56 -17.93
N ALA A 56 -1.53 -1.84 -19.15
CA ALA A 56 -0.73 -1.93 -20.37
C ALA A 56 0.45 -2.92 -20.24
N SER A 57 0.17 -4.13 -19.78
CA SER A 57 1.14 -5.23 -19.84
C SER A 57 1.04 -5.97 -21.16
N ASN A 58 2.17 -6.42 -21.69
CA ASN A 58 2.25 -7.34 -22.82
C ASN A 58 2.28 -8.82 -22.39
N GLY A 59 2.05 -9.11 -21.10
CA GLY A 59 2.02 -10.47 -20.55
C GLY A 59 3.30 -10.91 -19.83
N ASP A 60 4.32 -10.06 -19.78
CA ASP A 60 5.67 -10.39 -19.27
C ASP A 60 6.00 -9.73 -17.91
N ASP A 61 5.02 -9.54 -17.03
CA ASP A 61 5.16 -8.85 -15.72
C ASP A 61 5.76 -7.43 -15.78
N GLU A 62 5.89 -6.87 -16.99
CA GLU A 62 6.18 -5.47 -17.25
C GLU A 62 4.86 -4.70 -17.39
N TRP A 63 4.83 -3.49 -16.84
CA TRP A 63 3.64 -2.66 -16.74
C TRP A 63 4.00 -1.21 -17.11
N ASP A 64 3.37 -0.67 -18.15
CA ASP A 64 3.67 0.68 -18.65
C ASP A 64 2.83 1.78 -17.99
N GLN A 65 1.73 1.40 -17.32
CA GLN A 65 0.78 2.36 -16.76
C GLN A 65 0.45 2.07 -15.30
N ALA A 66 0.25 3.15 -14.54
CA ALA A 66 -0.27 3.13 -13.18
C ALA A 66 -1.43 4.13 -13.06
N SER A 67 -2.44 3.78 -12.26
CA SER A 67 -3.60 4.66 -11.99
C SER A 67 -3.94 4.68 -10.51
N GLY A 68 -4.46 5.82 -10.03
CA GLY A 68 -4.88 6.00 -8.64
C GLY A 68 -3.74 6.23 -7.66
N LEU A 69 -2.62 6.81 -8.12
CA LEU A 69 -1.46 7.07 -7.27
C LEU A 69 -1.85 7.87 -6.02
N PHE A 70 -1.35 7.44 -4.87
CA PHE A 70 -1.43 8.22 -3.64
C PHE A 70 -0.13 8.12 -2.85
N THR A 71 0.14 9.19 -2.10
CA THR A 71 1.39 9.42 -1.38
C THR A 71 1.14 9.27 0.11
N ILE A 72 1.96 8.47 0.78
CA ILE A 72 2.01 8.37 2.24
C ILE A 72 3.38 8.89 2.69
N PRO A 73 3.46 9.90 3.57
CA PRO A 73 4.73 10.27 4.19
C PRO A 73 5.31 9.08 4.96
N THR A 74 6.58 8.76 4.74
CA THR A 74 7.24 7.62 5.40
C THR A 74 7.15 7.73 6.93
N ALA A 75 7.24 8.94 7.48
CA ALA A 75 7.09 9.19 8.92
C ALA A 75 5.69 8.87 9.48
N ALA A 76 4.66 8.79 8.64
CA ALA A 76 3.30 8.44 9.04
C ALA A 76 3.04 6.92 9.00
N VAL A 77 3.96 6.14 8.43
CA VAL A 77 3.84 4.69 8.32
C VAL A 77 4.09 4.03 9.67
N THR A 78 3.20 3.12 10.03
CA THR A 78 3.27 2.32 11.27
C THR A 78 3.60 0.86 11.01
N LYS A 79 3.27 0.34 9.82
CA LYS A 79 3.59 -1.03 9.40
C LYS A 79 3.58 -1.15 7.87
N ILE A 80 4.47 -1.98 7.33
CA ILE A 80 4.45 -2.41 5.91
C ILE A 80 4.51 -3.94 5.87
N GLU A 81 3.64 -4.54 5.07
CA GLU A 81 3.61 -5.98 4.82
C GLU A 81 3.63 -6.23 3.30
N ARG A 82 4.60 -7.02 2.81
CA ARG A 82 4.58 -7.51 1.43
C ARG A 82 3.54 -8.61 1.30
N LEU A 83 2.72 -8.54 0.27
CA LEU A 83 1.66 -9.50 0.00
C LEU A 83 2.09 -10.43 -1.11
N THR A 84 1.98 -11.73 -0.87
CA THR A 84 2.22 -12.78 -1.87
C THR A 84 0.91 -13.47 -2.22
N SER A 85 0.74 -13.91 -3.46
CA SER A 85 -0.41 -14.75 -3.81
C SER A 85 -0.29 -16.11 -3.14
N ALA A 86 -1.42 -16.69 -2.72
CA ALA A 86 -1.46 -18.00 -2.06
C ALA A 86 -0.94 -19.15 -2.95
N ALA A 87 -0.89 -18.96 -4.28
CA ALA A 87 -0.36 -19.93 -5.23
C ALA A 87 1.17 -20.14 -5.15
N SER A 88 1.90 -19.19 -4.56
CA SER A 88 3.36 -19.32 -4.38
C SER A 88 3.76 -20.16 -3.15
N ALA A 89 2.80 -20.58 -2.33
CA ALA A 89 3.06 -21.34 -1.09
C ALA A 89 3.11 -22.87 -1.26
N SER A 90 2.83 -23.40 -2.46
CA SER A 90 2.75 -24.84 -2.71
C SER A 90 3.47 -25.28 -3.98
N MET A 91 4.80 -25.23 -3.97
CA MET A 91 5.61 -26.18 -4.74
C MET A 91 6.61 -26.85 -3.79
N THR A 92 6.16 -27.90 -3.11
CA THR A 92 7.07 -28.87 -2.49
C THR A 92 6.55 -30.27 -2.79
N THR A 93 7.25 -30.90 -3.75
CA THR A 93 7.47 -32.34 -3.95
C THR A 93 6.27 -33.28 -4.04
N PHE A 94 5.98 -33.77 -5.24
CA PHE A 94 5.81 -35.23 -5.43
C PHE A 94 6.88 -35.72 -6.38
N GLY A 95 7.85 -36.43 -5.79
CA GLY A 95 8.92 -37.12 -6.48
C GLY A 95 8.38 -38.25 -7.36
N GLN A 96 9.16 -38.53 -8.39
CA GLN A 96 9.06 -39.68 -9.27
C GLN A 96 8.88 -40.99 -8.47
N ALA A 97 7.99 -41.85 -8.95
CA ALA A 97 8.21 -43.28 -8.90
C ALA A 97 7.94 -43.84 -10.30
N ALA A 98 9.01 -44.29 -10.95
CA ALA A 98 8.95 -45.46 -11.84
C ALA A 98 8.28 -46.60 -11.05
N GLU A 99 7.40 -47.41 -11.63
CA GLU A 99 7.68 -48.41 -12.67
C GLU A 99 6.35 -48.84 -13.32
#